data_AF-A0A7G1H0W0-F1
#
_entry.id   AF-A0A7G1H0W0-F1
#
_cell.length_a   1.000
_cell.length_b   1.000
_cell.length_c   1.000
_cell.angle_alpha   90.00
_cell.angle_beta   90.00
_cell.angle_gamma   90.00
#
_symmetry.space_group_name_H-M   'P 1'
#
loop_
_entity.id
_entity.type
_entity.pdbx_description
1 polymer ?
#
loop_
_entity_poly.entity_id
_entity_poly.type
_entity_poly.pdbx_seq_one_letter_code
_entity_poly.pdbx_strand_id
1 'polypeptide(L)'
;MKKEGGSACLNIMTKIGLLSRYGIIILTLGMIALCLDYAHGADWKLYAENQDFYFYYDMDKPDPLKLIADIFRKKIVTVWTKRVSKDERGRNYQIYTNKKLGLSVKGYENYEYTIFLKEINCSNKMSRLLSEADYTKDGNLLAKSESPYAEWKPIVPESDEEVLQKAVCVINTVNE
;
A
#
# COMPACT_ATOMS: atom_id res chain seq x y z
N MET A 1 -21.05 32.83 35.35
CA MET A 1 -21.00 32.38 36.77
C MET A 1 -22.30 31.63 37.02
N LYS A 2 -22.37 30.38 37.44
CA LYS A 2 -21.54 29.62 38.39
C LYS A 2 -21.75 28.11 38.10
N LYS A 3 -20.62 27.41 38.04
CA LYS A 3 -20.34 25.97 37.99
C LYS A 3 -21.41 25.05 38.62
N GLU A 4 -21.78 23.99 37.90
CA GLU A 4 -22.14 22.70 38.50
C GLU A 4 -20.91 21.80 38.40
N GLY A 5 -20.45 21.30 39.54
CA GLY A 5 -19.28 20.44 39.63
C GLY A 5 -19.28 19.70 40.96
N GLY A 6 -19.19 18.37 40.86
CA GLY A 6 -18.73 17.50 41.92
C GLY A 6 -19.82 16.89 42.79
N SER A 7 -20.05 15.59 42.63
CA SER A 7 -20.06 14.61 43.74
C SER A 7 -20.40 13.22 43.21
N ALA A 8 -19.39 12.37 43.00
CA ALA A 8 -19.48 10.90 43.09
C ALA A 8 -18.12 10.24 42.75
N CYS A 9 -17.01 10.76 43.31
CA CYS A 9 -15.73 10.07 43.27
C CYS A 9 -14.99 10.27 44.59
N LEU A 10 -15.69 9.98 45.69
CA LEU A 10 -15.05 9.94 47.01
C LEU A 10 -15.88 9.07 47.95
N ASN A 11 -15.83 7.75 47.75
CA ASN A 11 -15.93 6.75 48.83
C ASN A 11 -15.92 5.30 48.30
N ILE A 12 -14.85 4.89 47.59
CA ILE A 12 -14.44 3.48 47.54
C ILE A 12 -12.91 3.44 47.51
N MET A 13 -12.25 4.07 48.49
CA MET A 13 -10.81 3.91 48.71
C MET A 13 -10.55 3.52 50.16
N THR A 14 -11.25 2.49 50.64
CA THR A 14 -10.95 1.89 51.94
C THR A 14 -11.55 0.48 52.00
N LYS A 15 -10.89 -0.44 51.27
CA LYS A 15 -10.82 -1.92 51.49
C LYS A 15 -10.39 -2.62 50.19
N ILE A 16 -9.19 -2.33 49.70
CA ILE A 16 -8.50 -3.20 48.73
C ILE A 16 -7.10 -3.44 49.30
N GLY A 17 -7.06 -4.26 50.34
CA GLY A 17 -5.83 -4.88 50.79
C GLY A 17 -5.45 -5.96 49.78
N LEU A 18 -4.20 -5.91 49.29
CA LEU A 18 -3.49 -7.06 48.72
C LEU A 18 -4.07 -7.77 47.48
N LEU A 19 -4.75 -7.06 46.58
CA LEU A 19 -4.68 -7.36 45.13
C LEU A 19 -3.69 -6.36 44.51
N SER A 20 -2.53 -6.17 45.16
CA SER A 20 -1.26 -6.82 44.82
C SER A 20 -0.84 -6.45 43.40
N ARG A 21 0.19 -5.59 43.31
CA ARG A 21 0.77 -4.94 42.12
C ARG A 21 0.70 -5.72 40.81
N TYR A 22 0.73 -7.05 40.88
CA TYR A 22 0.55 -7.98 39.76
C TYR A 22 -0.80 -7.87 39.04
N GLY A 23 -1.92 -7.54 39.71
CA GLY A 23 -3.23 -7.41 39.06
C GLY A 23 -3.31 -6.23 38.08
N ILE A 24 -2.67 -5.11 38.44
CA ILE A 24 -2.54 -3.92 37.57
C ILE A 24 -1.59 -4.22 36.41
N ILE A 25 -0.49 -4.94 36.67
CA ILE A 25 0.47 -5.37 35.64
C ILE A 25 -0.18 -6.33 34.63
N ILE A 26 -1.02 -7.26 35.08
CA ILE A 26 -1.73 -8.20 34.20
C ILE A 26 -2.76 -7.48 33.32
N LEU A 27 -3.47 -6.48 33.87
CA LEU A 27 -4.41 -5.64 33.11
C LEU A 27 -3.71 -4.78 32.05
N THR A 28 -2.53 -4.22 32.34
CA THR A 28 -1.77 -3.46 31.34
C THR A 28 -1.14 -4.35 30.28
N LEU A 29 -0.62 -5.54 30.63
CA LEU A 29 -0.14 -6.53 29.65
C LEU A 29 -1.26 -7.08 28.76
N GLY A 30 -2.46 -7.30 29.31
CA GLY A 30 -3.64 -7.72 28.53
C GLY A 30 -4.12 -6.66 27.54
N MET A 31 -4.08 -5.38 27.92
CA MET A 31 -4.39 -4.26 27.02
C MET A 31 -3.32 -4.07 25.93
N ILE A 32 -2.03 -4.27 26.24
CA ILE A 32 -0.97 -4.24 25.22
C ILE A 32 -1.13 -5.41 24.22
N ALA A 33 -1.53 -6.60 24.70
CA ALA A 33 -1.83 -7.75 23.85
C ALA A 33 -3.07 -7.54 22.96
N LEU A 34 -4.06 -6.76 23.41
CA LEU A 34 -5.24 -6.35 22.63
C LEU A 34 -4.98 -5.16 21.70
N CYS A 35 -3.96 -4.35 21.97
CA CYS A 35 -3.50 -3.26 21.11
C CYS A 35 -2.37 -3.68 20.14
N LEU A 36 -2.01 -4.97 20.11
CA LEU A 36 -1.38 -5.56 18.92
C LEU A 36 -2.45 -5.69 17.82
N ASP A 37 -2.99 -4.54 17.42
CA ASP A 37 -3.41 -4.37 16.04
C ASP A 37 -2.18 -4.72 15.23
N TYR A 38 -2.19 -5.91 14.64
CA TYR A 38 -1.23 -6.28 13.63
C TYR A 38 -1.30 -5.15 12.59
N ALA A 39 -0.37 -4.22 12.64
CA ALA A 39 -0.14 -3.29 11.56
C ALA A 39 0.33 -4.17 10.39
N HIS A 40 -0.62 -4.67 9.60
CA HIS A 40 -0.34 -5.36 8.35
C HIS A 40 0.31 -4.32 7.44
N GLY A 41 1.64 -4.27 7.45
CA GLY A 41 2.38 -3.58 6.42
C GLY A 41 2.06 -4.23 5.07
N ALA A 42 1.97 -3.41 4.02
CA ALA A 42 1.79 -3.85 2.65
C ALA A 42 2.76 -4.99 2.29
N ASP A 43 2.23 -6.10 1.77
CA ASP A 43 2.98 -7.32 1.41
C ASP A 43 3.48 -7.22 -0.03
N TRP A 44 4.45 -6.32 -0.25
CA TRP A 44 5.00 -6.04 -1.57
C TRP A 44 5.72 -7.25 -2.17
N LYS A 45 5.19 -7.79 -3.26
CA LYS A 45 5.74 -8.94 -3.98
C LYS A 45 6.47 -8.47 -5.24
N LEU A 46 7.70 -8.93 -5.43
CA LEU A 46 8.47 -8.66 -6.66
C LEU A 46 7.80 -9.37 -7.84
N TYR A 47 7.55 -8.65 -8.94
CA TYR A 47 7.03 -9.26 -10.19
C TYR A 47 7.97 -9.06 -11.38
N ALA A 48 8.82 -8.03 -11.37
CA ALA A 48 9.76 -7.78 -12.46
C ALA A 48 10.98 -7.00 -11.96
N GLU A 49 12.03 -6.99 -12.77
CA GLU A 49 13.18 -6.11 -12.61
C GLU A 49 13.78 -5.75 -13.98
N ASN A 50 14.50 -4.63 -14.02
CA ASN A 50 15.34 -4.29 -15.16
C ASN A 50 16.72 -3.82 -14.64
N GLN A 51 17.52 -3.19 -15.50
CA GLN A 51 18.86 -2.73 -15.12
C GLN A 51 18.85 -1.65 -14.03
N ASP A 52 17.76 -0.87 -13.93
CA ASP A 52 17.67 0.35 -13.12
C ASP A 52 16.74 0.20 -11.91
N PHE A 53 15.74 -0.69 -12.01
CA PHE A 53 14.62 -0.76 -11.07
C PHE A 53 14.19 -2.18 -10.71
N TYR A 54 13.69 -2.32 -9.48
CA TYR A 54 12.85 -3.43 -9.05
C TYR A 54 11.38 -3.02 -9.09
N PHE A 55 10.50 -3.95 -9.46
CA PHE A 55 9.07 -3.70 -9.55
C PHE A 55 8.29 -4.65 -8.65
N TYR A 56 7.51 -4.07 -7.75
CA TYR A 56 6.70 -4.77 -6.77
C TYR A 56 5.23 -4.46 -6.98
N TYR A 57 4.37 -5.37 -6.52
CA TYR A 57 2.93 -5.15 -6.44
C TYR A 57 2.43 -5.53 -5.06
N ASP A 58 1.40 -4.82 -4.62
CA ASP A 58 0.63 -5.16 -3.43
C ASP A 58 -0.81 -5.35 -3.86
N MET A 59 -1.33 -6.54 -3.59
CA MET A 59 -2.75 -6.80 -3.66
C MET A 59 -3.23 -6.99 -2.25
N ASP A 60 -4.16 -6.13 -1.83
CA ASP A 60 -5.01 -6.42 -0.69
C ASP A 60 -5.50 -7.85 -0.83
N LYS A 61 -5.19 -8.73 0.13
CA LYS A 61 -5.71 -10.09 0.14
C LYS A 61 -7.22 -9.97 0.19
N PRO A 62 -7.93 -10.19 -0.92
CA PRO A 62 -9.37 -10.03 -0.90
C PRO A 62 -9.92 -11.18 -0.06
N ASP A 63 -11.00 -10.91 0.67
CA ASP A 63 -11.83 -11.96 1.25
C ASP A 63 -12.07 -13.03 0.15
N PRO A 64 -11.69 -14.30 0.37
CA PRO A 64 -11.78 -15.35 -0.65
C PRO A 64 -13.17 -15.47 -1.28
N LEU A 65 -14.23 -15.16 -0.53
CA LEU A 65 -15.61 -15.19 -1.03
C LEU A 65 -15.94 -13.98 -1.91
N LYS A 66 -15.36 -12.82 -1.60
CA LYS A 66 -15.47 -11.60 -2.40
C LYS A 66 -14.66 -11.70 -3.68
N LEU A 67 -13.50 -12.36 -3.64
CA LEU A 67 -12.66 -12.64 -4.81
C LEU A 67 -13.38 -13.47 -5.86
N ILE A 68 -14.11 -14.52 -5.46
CA ILE A 68 -14.89 -15.34 -6.40
C ILE A 68 -16.01 -14.50 -7.01
N ALA A 69 -16.75 -13.75 -6.19
CA ALA A 69 -17.83 -12.88 -6.66
C ALA A 69 -17.32 -11.77 -7.61
N ASP A 70 -16.15 -11.21 -7.35
CA ASP A 70 -15.53 -10.12 -8.12
C ASP A 70 -14.80 -10.64 -9.37
N ILE A 71 -14.18 -11.82 -9.38
CA ILE A 71 -13.64 -12.42 -10.63
C ILE A 71 -14.76 -12.64 -11.65
N PHE A 72 -15.91 -13.14 -11.20
CA PHE A 72 -17.05 -13.38 -12.10
C PHE A 72 -17.85 -12.11 -12.45
N ARG A 73 -17.80 -11.04 -11.64
CA ARG A 73 -18.55 -9.78 -11.89
C ARG A 73 -17.71 -8.58 -12.33
N LYS A 74 -16.42 -8.55 -12.03
CA LYS A 74 -15.47 -7.48 -12.32
C LYS A 74 -14.15 -8.07 -12.84
N LYS A 75 -14.05 -8.09 -14.16
CA LYS A 75 -12.84 -8.43 -14.93
C LYS A 75 -11.72 -7.39 -14.79
N ILE A 76 -11.85 -6.42 -13.88
CA ILE A 76 -10.92 -5.31 -13.67
C ILE A 76 -10.40 -5.38 -12.24
N VAL A 77 -9.09 -5.53 -12.10
CA VAL A 77 -8.38 -5.54 -10.82
C VAL A 77 -7.71 -4.19 -10.62
N THR A 78 -7.90 -3.58 -9.47
CA THR A 78 -7.14 -2.41 -9.03
C THR A 78 -5.96 -2.88 -8.19
N VAL A 79 -4.76 -2.41 -8.49
CA VAL A 79 -3.52 -2.87 -7.85
C VAL A 79 -2.58 -1.70 -7.58
N TRP A 80 -1.96 -1.71 -6.40
CA TRP A 80 -0.84 -0.82 -6.11
C TRP A 80 0.46 -1.46 -6.59
N THR A 81 1.29 -0.69 -7.27
CA THR A 81 2.63 -1.12 -7.67
C THR A 81 3.68 -0.14 -7.17
N LYS A 82 4.89 -0.62 -6.95
CA LYS A 82 6.02 0.15 -6.48
C LYS A 82 7.22 -0.13 -7.38
N ARG A 83 7.80 0.91 -7.94
CA ARG A 83 9.08 0.86 -8.66
C ARG A 83 10.16 1.46 -7.78
N VAL A 84 11.19 0.69 -7.45
CA VAL A 84 12.28 1.11 -6.56
C VAL A 84 13.58 1.18 -7.34
N SER A 85 14.32 2.28 -7.19
CA SER A 85 15.65 2.44 -7.79
C SER A 85 16.62 1.42 -7.19
N LYS A 86 17.39 0.74 -8.05
CA LYS A 86 18.44 -0.19 -7.58
C LYS A 86 19.62 0.55 -6.95
N ASP A 87 20.00 1.66 -7.57
CA ASP A 87 21.16 2.47 -7.23
C ASP A 87 21.03 3.90 -7.82
N GLU A 88 22.14 4.61 -7.93
CA GLU A 88 22.20 5.94 -8.55
C GLU A 88 21.80 5.95 -10.02
N ARG A 89 21.92 4.84 -10.75
CA ARG A 89 21.58 4.74 -12.17
C ARG A 89 20.07 4.92 -12.36
N GLY A 90 19.25 4.23 -11.59
CA GLY A 90 17.79 4.40 -11.61
C GLY A 90 17.36 5.81 -11.19
N ARG A 91 18.05 6.40 -10.22
CA ARG A 91 17.83 7.79 -9.81
C ARG A 91 18.13 8.78 -10.94
N ASN A 92 19.29 8.62 -11.58
CA ASN A 92 19.70 9.44 -12.72
C ASN A 92 18.77 9.25 -13.92
N TYR A 93 18.26 8.02 -14.14
CA TYR A 93 17.25 7.74 -15.14
C TYR A 93 15.96 8.54 -14.89
N GLN A 94 15.48 8.60 -13.64
CA GLN A 94 14.29 9.38 -13.30
C GLN A 94 14.52 10.89 -13.49
N ILE A 95 15.67 11.41 -13.05
CA ILE A 95 16.05 12.83 -13.27
C ILE A 95 16.10 13.16 -14.77
N TYR A 96 16.70 12.28 -15.57
CA TYR A 96 16.79 12.44 -17.02
C TYR A 96 15.39 12.45 -17.66
N THR A 97 14.53 11.51 -17.28
CA THR A 97 13.15 11.41 -17.76
C THR A 97 12.36 12.67 -17.43
N ASN A 98 12.43 13.16 -16.19
CA ASN A 98 11.75 14.39 -15.78
C ASN A 98 12.22 15.59 -16.60
N LYS A 99 13.54 15.75 -16.82
CA LYS A 99 14.08 16.82 -17.69
C LYS A 99 13.53 16.75 -19.11
N LYS A 100 13.45 15.55 -19.69
CA LYS A 100 12.91 15.35 -21.04
C LYS A 100 11.43 15.69 -21.15
N LEU A 101 10.67 15.48 -20.08
CA LEU A 101 9.25 15.81 -19.99
C LEU A 101 8.98 17.25 -19.53
N GLY A 102 10.02 18.04 -19.23
CA GLY A 102 9.87 19.39 -18.69
C GLY A 102 9.34 19.44 -17.26
N LEU A 103 9.45 18.34 -16.52
CA LEU A 103 9.05 18.22 -15.12
C LEU A 103 10.16 18.71 -14.19
N SER A 104 9.77 19.12 -12.98
CA SER A 104 10.74 19.50 -11.94
C SER A 104 11.64 18.33 -11.57
N VAL A 105 12.92 18.64 -11.33
CA VAL A 105 13.92 17.70 -10.78
C VAL A 105 14.39 18.07 -9.38
N LYS A 106 13.80 19.11 -8.76
CA LYS A 106 14.16 19.54 -7.42
C LYS A 106 13.89 18.41 -6.42
N GLY A 107 14.90 17.99 -5.66
CA GLY A 107 14.77 16.94 -4.65
C GLY A 107 15.00 15.51 -5.18
N TYR A 108 15.07 15.33 -6.51
CA TYR A 108 15.24 14.01 -7.11
C TYR A 108 16.64 13.42 -6.93
N GLU A 109 17.62 14.20 -6.48
CA GLU A 109 18.88 13.68 -5.95
C GLU A 109 18.69 12.73 -4.77
N ASN A 110 17.50 12.74 -4.13
CA ASN A 110 17.11 11.83 -3.05
C ASN A 110 15.99 10.86 -3.45
N TYR A 111 15.61 10.78 -4.73
CA TYR A 111 14.58 9.85 -5.22
C TYR A 111 14.95 8.39 -4.94
N GLU A 112 13.96 7.61 -4.49
CA GLU A 112 14.12 6.21 -4.16
C GLU A 112 13.08 5.33 -4.86
N TYR A 113 11.80 5.75 -4.84
CA TYR A 113 10.74 4.92 -5.41
C TYR A 113 9.55 5.74 -5.92
N THR A 114 8.80 5.12 -6.82
CA THR A 114 7.49 5.58 -7.29
C THR A 114 6.42 4.57 -6.86
N ILE A 115 5.28 5.05 -6.38
CA ILE A 115 4.06 4.25 -6.17
C ILE A 115 3.11 4.55 -7.31
N PHE A 116 2.48 3.53 -7.89
CA PHE A 116 1.46 3.68 -8.92
C PHE A 116 0.17 2.95 -8.49
N LEU A 117 -0.97 3.58 -8.74
CA LEU A 117 -2.27 2.91 -8.73
C LEU A 117 -2.64 2.55 -10.17
N LYS A 118 -2.83 1.26 -10.44
CA LYS A 118 -3.20 0.77 -11.76
C LYS A 118 -4.53 0.03 -11.71
N GLU A 119 -5.23 0.04 -12.83
CA GLU A 119 -6.28 -0.93 -13.10
C GLU A 119 -5.89 -1.83 -14.27
N ILE A 120 -6.20 -3.11 -14.15
CA ILE A 120 -5.89 -4.15 -15.14
C ILE A 120 -7.17 -4.88 -15.50
N ASN A 121 -7.54 -4.83 -16.77
CA ASN A 121 -8.62 -5.62 -17.33
C ASN A 121 -8.10 -7.02 -17.71
N CYS A 122 -8.40 -7.99 -16.85
CA CYS A 122 -7.98 -9.38 -16.98
C CYS A 122 -8.56 -10.11 -18.19
N SER A 123 -9.67 -9.63 -18.77
CA SER A 123 -10.25 -10.24 -19.97
C SER A 123 -9.67 -9.73 -21.27
N ASN A 124 -9.41 -8.42 -21.35
CA ASN A 124 -9.06 -7.78 -22.62
C ASN A 124 -7.57 -7.42 -22.72
N LYS A 125 -6.75 -7.80 -21.73
CA LYS A 125 -5.32 -7.43 -21.64
C LYS A 125 -5.13 -5.92 -21.81
N MET A 126 -5.90 -5.12 -21.07
CA MET A 126 -5.78 -3.66 -21.06
C MET A 126 -5.37 -3.21 -19.66
N SER A 127 -4.62 -2.12 -19.54
CA SER A 127 -4.39 -1.45 -18.28
C SER A 127 -4.48 0.07 -18.38
N ARG A 128 -4.66 0.72 -17.24
CA ARG A 128 -4.60 2.18 -17.11
C ARG A 128 -3.95 2.59 -15.80
N LEU A 129 -3.25 3.72 -15.85
CA LEU A 129 -2.59 4.34 -14.70
C LEU A 129 -3.53 5.39 -14.08
N LEU A 130 -3.99 5.15 -12.86
CA LEU A 130 -4.91 6.05 -12.16
C LEU A 130 -4.19 7.12 -11.35
N SER A 131 -3.04 6.79 -10.78
CA SER A 131 -2.20 7.75 -10.06
C SER A 131 -0.76 7.29 -9.96
N GLU A 132 0.14 8.23 -9.77
CA GLU A 132 1.54 7.99 -9.44
C GLU A 132 2.05 9.02 -8.43
N ALA A 133 3.02 8.60 -7.61
CA ALA A 133 3.67 9.47 -6.65
C ALA A 133 5.13 9.06 -6.46
N ASP A 134 6.02 10.03 -6.58
CA ASP A 134 7.47 9.87 -6.40
C ASP A 134 7.87 10.23 -4.98
N TYR A 135 8.75 9.43 -4.40
CA TYR A 135 9.17 9.56 -3.02
C TYR A 135 10.69 9.50 -2.88
N THR A 136 11.17 10.22 -1.87
CA THR A 136 12.53 10.09 -1.37
C THR A 136 12.71 8.83 -0.53
N LYS A 137 13.97 8.50 -0.21
CA LYS A 137 14.33 7.40 0.70
C LYS A 137 13.67 7.52 2.08
N ASP A 138 13.47 8.73 2.56
CA ASP A 138 12.83 9.01 3.86
C ASP A 138 11.30 9.01 3.79
N GLY A 139 10.72 8.69 2.62
CA GLY A 139 9.27 8.67 2.41
C GLY A 139 8.66 10.04 2.15
N ASN A 140 9.46 11.10 1.98
CA ASN A 140 8.94 12.41 1.61
C ASN A 140 8.48 12.45 0.15
N LEU A 141 7.30 13.03 -0.09
CA LEU A 141 6.71 13.19 -1.42
C LEU A 141 7.51 14.22 -2.26
N LEU A 142 7.92 13.83 -3.46
CA LEU A 142 8.58 14.69 -4.45
C LEU A 142 7.58 15.26 -5.46
N ALA A 143 6.73 14.40 -6.00
CA ALA A 143 5.69 14.75 -6.95
C ALA A 143 4.56 13.73 -6.90
N LYS A 144 3.37 14.14 -7.35
CA LYS A 144 2.26 13.22 -7.59
C LYS A 144 1.44 13.66 -8.79
N SER A 145 0.82 12.71 -9.47
CA SER A 145 -0.17 12.95 -10.50
C SER A 145 -1.33 11.97 -10.37
N GLU A 146 -2.54 12.43 -10.71
CA GLU A 146 -3.77 11.65 -10.63
C GLU A 146 -4.53 11.81 -11.96
N SER A 147 -4.99 10.70 -12.51
CA SER A 147 -5.77 10.64 -13.74
C SER A 147 -6.85 9.56 -13.59
N PRO A 148 -7.93 9.84 -12.83
CA PRO A 148 -8.98 8.85 -12.56
C PRO A 148 -9.72 8.39 -13.84
N TYR A 149 -9.63 9.18 -14.91
CA TYR A 149 -10.22 8.90 -16.22
C TYR A 149 -9.15 8.57 -17.28
N ALA A 150 -7.98 8.08 -16.87
CA ALA A 150 -6.95 7.65 -17.81
C ALA A 150 -7.48 6.63 -18.81
N GLU A 151 -7.05 6.79 -20.06
CA GLU A 151 -7.41 5.90 -21.16
C GLU A 151 -6.87 4.49 -20.92
N TRP A 152 -7.66 3.50 -21.31
CA TRP A 152 -7.24 2.10 -21.35
C TRP A 152 -6.25 1.89 -22.48
N LYS A 153 -5.08 1.33 -22.17
CA LYS A 153 -4.05 0.99 -23.14
C LYS A 153 -3.89 -0.53 -23.23
N PRO A 154 -3.59 -1.07 -24.41
CA PRO A 154 -3.28 -2.48 -24.54
C PRO A 154 -1.99 -2.81 -23.78
N ILE A 155 -2.01 -3.92 -23.07
CA ILE A 155 -0.82 -4.48 -22.44
C ILE A 155 0.02 -5.12 -23.54
N VAL A 156 1.26 -4.63 -23.66
CA VAL A 156 2.22 -5.12 -24.66
C VAL A 156 2.69 -6.53 -24.24
N PRO A 157 2.68 -7.53 -25.14
CA PRO A 157 3.25 -8.84 -24.84
C PRO A 157 4.71 -8.76 -24.39
N GLU A 158 5.14 -9.66 -23.51
CA GLU A 158 6.53 -9.72 -22.99
C GLU A 158 6.99 -8.46 -22.23
N SER A 159 6.05 -7.60 -21.85
CA SER A 159 6.32 -6.46 -20.96
C SER A 159 6.23 -6.85 -19.48
N ASP A 160 6.83 -6.02 -18.63
CA ASP A 160 6.64 -6.06 -17.18
C ASP A 160 5.16 -5.96 -16.79
N GLU A 161 4.38 -5.15 -17.51
CA GLU A 161 2.93 -5.03 -17.32
C GLU A 161 2.17 -6.35 -17.62
N GLU A 162 2.62 -7.15 -18.60
CA GLU A 162 2.02 -8.48 -18.83
C GLU A 162 2.36 -9.45 -17.69
N VAL A 163 3.56 -9.39 -17.14
CA VAL A 163 3.94 -10.19 -15.97
C VAL A 163 3.08 -9.82 -14.77
N LEU A 164 2.87 -8.53 -14.52
CA LEU A 164 1.95 -8.03 -13.51
C LEU A 164 0.53 -8.54 -13.74
N GLN A 165 0.02 -8.43 -14.97
CA GLN A 165 -1.31 -8.91 -15.34
C GLN A 165 -1.48 -10.40 -15.01
N LYS A 166 -0.52 -11.25 -15.38
CA LYS A 166 -0.55 -12.69 -15.05
C LYS A 166 -0.54 -12.94 -13.54
N ALA A 167 0.20 -12.13 -12.79
CA ALA A 167 0.30 -12.25 -11.33
C ALA A 167 -1.00 -11.84 -10.60
N VAL A 168 -1.76 -10.88 -11.13
CA VAL A 168 -2.96 -10.36 -10.46
C VAL A 168 -4.27 -10.95 -10.99
N CYS A 169 -4.28 -11.45 -12.23
CA CYS A 169 -5.46 -11.99 -12.88
C CYS A 169 -5.63 -13.51 -12.69
N VAL A 170 -5.17 -14.05 -11.55
CA VAL A 170 -5.21 -15.49 -11.27
C VAL A 170 -6.66 -15.97 -11.26
N ILE A 171 -7.04 -16.72 -12.29
CA ILE A 171 -8.25 -17.55 -12.26
C ILE A 171 -7.86 -18.76 -11.41
N ASN A 172 -8.30 -18.80 -10.16
CA ASN A 172 -8.27 -20.03 -9.40
C ASN A 172 -9.23 -21.01 -10.09
N THR A 173 -8.74 -21.82 -11.02
CA THR A 173 -9.41 -23.07 -11.36
C THR A 173 -9.27 -23.94 -10.13
N VAL A 174 -10.35 -24.02 -9.34
CA VAL A 174 -10.53 -25.14 -8.42
C VAL A 174 -10.59 -26.36 -9.32
N ASN A 175 -9.44 -27.01 -9.52
CA ASN A 175 -9.41 -28.32 -10.14
C ASN A 175 -10.04 -29.30 -9.15
N GLU A 176 -10.95 -30.09 -9.71
CA GLU A 176 -11.86 -31.08 -9.07
C GLU A 176 -11.19 -32.02 -8.07
#